data_AF-A0A4Q9TGQ3-F1
#
_entry.id   AF-A0A4Q9TGQ3-F1
#
_cell.length_a   1.000
_cell.length_b   1.000
_cell.length_c   1.000
_cell.angle_alpha   90.00
_cell.angle_beta   90.00
_cell.angle_gamma   90.00
#
_symmetry.space_group_name_H-M   'P 1'
#
loop_
_entity.id
_entity.type
_entity.pdbx_description
1 polymer ?
#
loop_
_entity_poly.entity_id
_entity_poly.type
_entity_poly.pdbx_seq_one_letter_code
_entity_poly.pdbx_strand_id
1 'polypeptide(L)'
;MASGRLDQADAQWTGGKPAPVPDDAALRALGPRTMRINSDAPKPLDPDQYPSRSLEIPVHLQVADAQGRVQHWDGWYRLRRKIGNDGWTLSSASIRPQLD
;
A
#
# COMPACT_ATOMS: atom_id res chain seq x y z
N MET A 1 -16.09 -10.27 13.27
CA MET A 1 -14.85 -9.49 13.08
C MET A 1 -14.13 -10.10 11.89
N ALA A 2 -14.22 -9.51 10.69
CA ALA A 2 -13.45 -10.00 9.55
C ALA A 2 -12.01 -9.51 9.71
N SER A 3 -11.12 -10.39 10.18
CA SER A 3 -9.68 -10.09 10.13
C SER A 3 -9.26 -10.13 8.65
N GLY A 4 -8.52 -9.13 8.19
CA GLY A 4 -8.01 -9.11 6.82
C GLY A 4 -7.15 -10.34 6.53
N ARG A 5 -7.32 -10.97 5.37
CA ARG A 5 -6.54 -12.13 4.94
C ARG A 5 -5.19 -11.67 4.39
N LEU A 6 -4.16 -11.69 5.23
CA LEU A 6 -2.81 -11.22 4.90
C LEU A 6 -2.20 -11.98 3.73
N ASP A 7 -2.45 -13.28 3.63
CA ASP A 7 -2.04 -14.13 2.49
C ASP A 7 -2.57 -13.62 1.14
N GLN A 8 -3.81 -13.14 1.12
CA GLN A 8 -4.41 -12.57 -0.09
C GLN A 8 -3.93 -11.16 -0.40
N ALA A 9 -3.61 -10.39 0.64
CA ALA A 9 -2.96 -9.10 0.48
C ALA A 9 -1.55 -9.28 -0.09
N ASP A 10 -0.79 -10.27 0.39
CA ASP A 10 0.58 -10.57 -0.04
C ASP A 10 0.60 -11.05 -1.51
N ALA A 11 -0.41 -11.80 -1.94
CA ALA A 11 -0.57 -12.21 -3.34
C ALA A 11 -0.73 -11.04 -4.34
N GLN A 12 -1.07 -9.83 -3.88
CA GLN A 12 -1.13 -8.64 -4.73
C GLN A 12 0.25 -8.05 -5.04
N TRP A 13 1.28 -8.48 -4.32
CA TRP A 13 2.65 -8.03 -4.52
C TRP A 13 3.35 -8.76 -5.65
N THR A 14 4.30 -8.08 -6.24
CA THR A 14 5.21 -8.65 -7.24
C THR A 14 6.03 -9.75 -6.57
N GLY A 15 5.87 -11.00 -7.06
CA GLY A 15 6.47 -12.17 -6.43
C GLY A 15 5.70 -12.73 -5.22
N GLY A 16 4.46 -12.26 -4.98
CA GLY A 16 3.55 -12.82 -3.97
C GLY A 16 3.94 -12.54 -2.52
N LYS A 17 4.83 -11.57 -2.29
CA LYS A 17 5.26 -11.16 -0.95
C LYS A 17 5.57 -9.65 -0.91
N PRO A 18 5.37 -8.98 0.24
CA PRO A 18 5.77 -7.60 0.42
C PRO A 18 7.24 -7.35 0.07
N ALA A 19 7.55 -6.13 -0.37
CA ALA A 19 8.93 -5.75 -0.65
C ALA A 19 9.77 -5.72 0.66
N PRO A 20 11.10 -5.97 0.57
CA PRO A 20 11.94 -6.23 1.74
C PRO A 20 12.50 -4.96 2.44
N VAL A 21 12.01 -3.76 2.09
CA VAL A 21 12.52 -2.46 2.58
C VAL A 21 11.52 -1.87 3.63
N PRO A 22 11.77 -0.71 4.27
CA PRO A 22 10.85 -0.21 5.29
C PRO A 22 9.61 0.41 4.61
N ASP A 23 8.69 -0.47 4.26
CA ASP A 23 7.64 -0.22 3.28
C ASP A 23 6.30 0.00 3.98
N ASP A 24 5.77 -1.02 4.64
CA ASP A 24 4.51 -0.96 5.40
C ASP A 24 4.49 -2.03 6.52
N ALA A 25 5.65 -2.61 6.84
CA ALA A 25 5.77 -3.71 7.81
C ALA A 25 5.26 -3.31 9.20
N ALA A 26 5.53 -2.07 9.63
CA ALA A 26 5.03 -1.55 10.90
C ALA A 26 3.49 -1.48 10.92
N LEU A 27 2.88 -1.01 9.82
CA LEU A 27 1.43 -1.00 9.65
C LEU A 27 0.86 -2.43 9.67
N ARG A 28 1.51 -3.38 8.97
CA ARG A 28 1.10 -4.80 8.97
C ARG A 28 1.20 -5.43 10.36
N ALA A 29 2.21 -5.07 11.15
CA ALA A 29 2.40 -5.58 12.51
C ALA A 29 1.36 -5.06 13.52
N LEU A 30 0.72 -3.91 13.26
CA LEU A 30 -0.32 -3.37 14.15
C LEU A 30 -1.57 -4.26 14.26
N GLY A 31 -1.85 -5.09 13.26
CA GLY A 31 -3.06 -5.91 13.20
C GLY A 31 -4.34 -5.10 13.47
N PRO A 32 -4.56 -3.97 12.78
CA PRO A 32 -5.58 -3.00 13.18
C PRO A 32 -6.99 -3.55 13.13
N ARG A 33 -7.85 -3.07 14.03
CA ARG A 33 -9.27 -3.46 14.06
C ARG A 33 -10.06 -2.78 12.96
N THR A 34 -9.76 -1.51 12.71
CA THR A 34 -10.32 -0.75 11.61
C THR A 34 -9.23 0.08 10.93
N MET A 35 -9.34 0.18 9.61
CA MET A 35 -8.43 0.96 8.78
C MET A 35 -9.24 1.68 7.72
N ARG A 36 -8.98 2.97 7.56
CA ARG A 36 -9.47 3.76 6.43
C ARG A 36 -8.27 4.20 5.61
N ILE A 37 -8.40 4.08 4.30
CA ILE A 37 -7.41 4.55 3.33
C ILE A 37 -8.07 5.59 2.42
N ASN A 38 -7.42 6.73 2.26
CA ASN A 38 -7.74 7.71 1.23
C ASN A 38 -6.53 7.77 0.28
N SER A 39 -6.79 7.78 -1.02
CA SER A 39 -5.75 7.81 -2.04
C SER A 39 -5.86 9.07 -2.88
N ASP A 40 -4.72 9.64 -3.23
CA ASP A 40 -4.65 10.77 -4.14
C ASP A 40 -4.55 10.32 -5.60
N ALA A 41 -4.54 11.29 -6.52
CA ALA A 41 -4.34 11.06 -7.94
C ALA A 41 -3.04 10.27 -8.21
N PRO A 42 -3.08 9.20 -9.02
CA PRO A 42 -1.89 8.45 -9.41
C PRO A 42 -0.87 9.32 -10.15
N LYS A 43 0.41 9.12 -9.84
CA LYS A 43 1.55 9.80 -10.46
C LYS A 43 2.34 8.79 -11.32
N PRO A 44 2.50 9.02 -12.64
CA PRO A 44 3.37 8.20 -13.47
C PRO A 44 4.82 8.25 -12.99
N LEU A 45 5.46 7.08 -12.87
CA LEU A 45 6.90 6.96 -12.60
C LEU A 45 7.73 6.81 -13.87
N ASP A 46 7.07 6.56 -14.99
CA ASP A 46 7.62 6.46 -16.34
C ASP A 46 6.96 7.52 -17.25
N PRO A 47 7.20 8.82 -17.00
CA PRO A 47 6.48 9.90 -17.68
C PRO A 47 6.66 9.92 -19.20
N ASP A 48 7.77 9.36 -19.70
CA ASP A 48 8.07 9.27 -21.14
C ASP A 48 7.38 8.07 -21.84
N GLN A 49 6.64 7.24 -21.11
CA GLN A 49 5.92 6.09 -21.65
C GLN A 49 4.41 6.26 -21.51
N TYR A 50 3.70 6.20 -22.64
CA TYR A 50 2.24 6.23 -22.67
C TYR A 50 1.66 4.98 -23.36
N PRO A 51 0.75 4.22 -22.71
CA PRO A 51 0.28 4.42 -21.34
C PRO A 51 1.34 4.04 -20.30
N SER A 52 1.35 4.75 -19.17
CA SER A 52 2.24 4.46 -18.05
C SER A 52 2.10 3.01 -17.59
N ARG A 53 3.26 2.38 -17.33
CA ARG A 53 3.38 1.00 -16.84
C ARG A 53 3.77 0.96 -15.36
N SER A 54 4.17 2.09 -14.78
CA SER A 54 4.54 2.23 -13.38
C SER A 54 3.90 3.47 -12.76
N LEU A 55 3.13 3.28 -11.70
CA LEU A 55 2.44 4.36 -11.00
C LEU A 55 2.88 4.43 -9.54
N GLU A 56 2.92 5.63 -8.98
CA GLU A 56 2.91 5.88 -7.54
C GLU A 56 1.56 6.46 -7.14
N ILE A 57 0.93 5.87 -6.13
CA ILE A 57 -0.34 6.32 -5.58
C ILE A 57 -0.07 6.81 -4.16
N PRO A 58 -0.11 8.13 -3.91
CA PRO A 58 -0.02 8.65 -2.56
C PRO A 58 -1.25 8.23 -1.74
N VAL A 59 -1.04 7.93 -0.47
CA VAL A 59 -2.09 7.45 0.43
C VAL A 59 -1.98 8.06 1.82
N HIS A 60 -3.15 8.27 2.41
CA HIS A 60 -3.37 8.74 3.77
C HIS A 60 -4.23 7.72 4.51
N LEU A 61 -3.72 7.19 5.62
CA LEU A 61 -4.37 6.13 6.37
C LEU A 61 -4.74 6.62 7.77
N GLN A 62 -5.91 6.17 8.22
CA GLN A 62 -6.35 6.24 9.60
C GLN A 62 -6.47 4.83 10.14
N VAL A 63 -5.74 4.54 11.20
CA VAL A 63 -5.59 3.18 11.74
C VAL A 63 -6.03 3.20 13.20
N ALA A 64 -7.06 2.41 13.54
CA ALA A 64 -7.47 2.23 14.93
C ALA A 64 -6.89 0.93 15.49
N ASP A 65 -6.17 1.04 16.60
CA ASP A 65 -5.66 -0.10 17.34
C ASP A 65 -6.78 -0.85 18.10
N ALA A 66 -6.41 -1.93 18.80
CA ALA A 66 -7.38 -2.74 19.54
C ALA A 66 -8.07 -1.98 20.69
N GLN A 67 -7.47 -0.87 21.14
CA GLN A 67 -7.95 0.03 22.19
C GLN A 67 -8.76 1.20 21.63
N GLY A 68 -8.91 1.30 20.30
CA GLY A 68 -9.66 2.36 19.63
C GLY A 68 -8.87 3.66 19.49
N ARG A 69 -7.56 3.68 19.77
CA ARG A 69 -6.73 4.85 19.51
C ARG A 69 -6.46 4.95 18.02
N VAL A 70 -6.71 6.13 17.46
CA VAL A 70 -6.50 6.41 16.04
C VAL A 70 -5.11 7.00 15.83
N GLN A 71 -4.35 6.41 14.92
CA GLN A 71 -3.09 6.97 14.41
C GLN A 71 -3.23 7.29 12.93
N HIS A 72 -2.59 8.38 12.51
CA HIS A 72 -2.48 8.76 11.11
C HIS A 72 -1.17 8.27 10.52
N TRP A 73 -1.23 7.83 9.27
CA TRP A 73 -0.08 7.33 8.53
C TRP A 73 -0.13 7.87 7.12
N ASP A 74 1.02 8.23 6.57
CA ASP A 74 1.16 8.73 5.21
C ASP A 74 2.16 7.92 4.42
N GLY A 75 1.98 7.95 3.10
CA GLY A 75 3.00 7.48 2.20
C GLY A 75 2.49 7.20 0.81
N TRP A 76 2.97 6.11 0.22
CA TRP A 76 2.61 5.71 -1.12
C TRP A 76 2.65 4.20 -1.32
N TYR A 77 1.88 3.76 -2.30
CA TYR A 77 2.02 2.45 -2.94
C TYR A 77 2.46 2.63 -4.39
N ARG A 78 3.40 1.82 -4.84
CA ARG A 78 3.81 1.76 -6.24
C ARG A 78 3.26 0.52 -6.89
N LEU A 79 2.73 0.73 -8.10
CA LEU A 79 2.15 -0.31 -8.92
C LEU A 79 2.95 -0.49 -10.20
N ARG A 80 3.06 -1.74 -10.65
CA ARG A 80 3.53 -2.08 -12.00
C ARG A 80 2.48 -2.87 -12.76
N ARG A 81 2.37 -2.63 -14.07
CA ARG A 81 1.52 -3.47 -14.93
C ARG A 81 2.06 -4.89 -15.00
N LYS A 82 1.15 -5.88 -14.94
CA LYS A 82 1.46 -7.29 -15.12
C LYS A 82 2.01 -7.56 -16.53
N ILE A 83 2.87 -8.56 -16.64
CA ILE A 83 3.27 -9.13 -17.95
C ILE A 83 2.00 -9.71 -18.57
N GLY A 84 1.71 -9.39 -19.84
CA GLY A 84 0.43 -9.71 -20.48
C GLY A 84 -0.62 -8.59 -20.43
N ASN A 85 -0.36 -7.50 -19.69
CA ASN A 85 -1.17 -6.26 -19.65
C ASN A 85 -2.53 -6.33 -18.91
N ASP A 86 -2.86 -7.45 -18.26
CA ASP A 86 -4.18 -7.68 -17.62
C ASP A 86 -4.26 -7.25 -16.14
N GLY A 87 -3.64 -6.14 -15.78
CA GLY A 87 -3.81 -5.51 -14.46
C GLY A 87 -2.52 -5.03 -13.80
N TRP A 88 -2.60 -4.77 -12.50
CA TRP A 88 -1.54 -4.16 -11.69
C TRP A 88 -1.09 -5.08 -10.57
N THR A 89 0.17 -4.95 -10.16
CA THR A 89 0.73 -5.54 -8.94
C THR A 89 1.42 -4.47 -8.11
N LEU A 90 1.38 -4.63 -6.79
CA LEU A 90 2.19 -3.82 -5.88
C LEU A 90 3.66 -4.17 -6.10
N SER A 91 4.48 -3.15 -6.36
CA SER A 91 5.93 -3.32 -6.55
C SER A 91 6.73 -2.87 -5.34
N SER A 92 6.25 -1.84 -4.64
CA SER A 92 6.87 -1.31 -3.44
C SER A 92 5.87 -0.42 -2.68
N ALA A 93 6.15 -0.14 -1.43
CA ALA A 93 5.42 0.84 -0.64
C ALA A 93 6.40 1.63 0.24
N SER A 94 5.95 2.75 0.78
CA SER A 94 6.57 3.40 1.93
C SER A 94 5.46 4.13 2.68
N ILE A 95 5.15 3.67 3.87
CA ILE A 95 4.04 4.09 4.73
C ILE A 95 4.60 4.25 6.13
N ARG A 96 4.44 5.44 6.71
CA ARG A 96 5.03 5.81 7.99
C ARG A 96 3.99 6.49 8.87
N PRO A 97 4.07 6.31 10.20
CA PRO A 97 3.21 7.06 11.10
C PRO A 97 3.53 8.54 10.98
N GLN A 98 2.51 9.39 11.03
CA GLN A 98 2.72 10.81 11.25
C GLN A 98 3.26 10.99 12.67
N LEU A 99 4.33 11.76 12.81
CA LEU A 99 4.84 12.21 14.10
C LEU A 99 4.14 13.54 14.38
N ASP A 100 3.12 13.51 15.24
CA ASP A 100 2.46 14.71 15.78
C ASP A 100 3.37 15.43 16.79
#